data_AF-A0A3R8QP52-F1
#
_entry.id   AF-A0A3R8QP52-F1
#
_cell.length_a   1.000
_cell.length_b   1.000
_cell.length_c   1.000
_cell.angle_alpha   90.00
_cell.angle_beta   90.00
_cell.angle_gamma   90.00
#
_symmetry.space_group_name_H-M   'P 1'
#
loop_
_entity.id
_entity.type
_entity.pdbx_description
1 polymer ?
#
loop_
_entity_poly.entity_id
_entity_poly.type
_entity_poly.pdbx_seq_one_letter_code
_entity_poly.pdbx_strand_id
1 'polypeptide(L)'
;MKYKGLVAAAVVLGLGTLGLSGLNAQANADGTTNAKEDKVSVTPVKGVTKNTIRGVDISSLQAELNAGVKYYNYKGKQQDIMQTLEDAGVNYVRLRIFNDPYDKAGHTYGGGDSTLANAIKTGKDATKHHMKVLVDLQYSDFWADPAKQALPKAWKNYTFKQKKQAVYDYTKDVMQQMTKAGVNVGMVQVGNETTKGMMQESDPAKYMQFIAEGVNAVHKYAPKALAAVHYESPTAESFDKIAGELKTNKVNYDVMGATYYPHWNGPNSNLIGAENVITQKYGKKFAVMEMSYPYTTDDMDGQPNIVGDIANPPFKISVQGQSDSISDVWKTVMQNGNGKALGAFYWEPAWIPVKAGWDNYQYNRDMDEKYGTGWATKYAADYYGDAGYAGQKTNVDSYWGASSYDNQALFDPNGNPLQSLLTFKKMMGKSVTKQAGKLSNYYKVSKTSGKAYNMNGPKTNFTFKKSFDLKSVKNKYFKVDKRAYIARTNGKTYLYYHVKSGKNTGWVWHKYLKRLDNKVTKRSNVKAKTYRVINGKKSKGSTYAFKGSSKNFQFVKTHNLKNYPKTHFVKTEKVTVKKYNGKKYVYYYVHSTNNKVKGYVWHGYLKR
;
A
#
# COMPACT_ATOMS: atom_id res chain seq x y z
N MET A 1 -59.00 0.87 -11.29
CA MET A 1 -58.46 1.62 -10.15
C MET A 1 -57.02 2.00 -10.47
N LYS A 2 -56.77 3.30 -10.66
CA LYS A 2 -55.54 3.89 -11.18
C LYS A 2 -54.78 4.52 -10.02
N TYR A 3 -53.47 4.31 -9.91
CA TYR A 3 -52.58 5.26 -9.24
C TYR A 3 -51.65 5.88 -10.28
N LYS A 4 -51.96 7.13 -10.62
CA LYS A 4 -51.11 8.10 -11.33
C LYS A 4 -50.00 8.52 -10.33
N GLY A 5 -48.73 8.71 -10.70
CA GLY A 5 -48.27 9.66 -11.71
C GLY A 5 -48.33 11.08 -11.15
N LEU A 6 -47.24 11.58 -10.54
CA LEU A 6 -47.06 12.99 -10.20
C LEU A 6 -45.59 13.38 -10.38
N VAL A 7 -45.31 13.83 -11.60
CA VAL A 7 -44.23 14.74 -11.96
C VAL A 7 -44.66 16.12 -11.45
N ALA A 8 -43.82 16.79 -10.66
CA ALA A 8 -44.01 18.20 -10.32
C ALA A 8 -42.82 19.00 -10.88
N ALA A 9 -43.06 19.64 -12.02
CA ALA A 9 -42.26 20.74 -12.52
C ALA A 9 -42.57 21.99 -11.70
N ALA A 10 -41.55 22.70 -11.22
CA ALA A 10 -41.70 24.05 -10.67
C ALA A 10 -40.86 25.01 -11.51
N VAL A 11 -41.56 25.81 -12.33
CA VAL A 11 -41.04 27.00 -12.98
C VAL A 11 -41.12 28.15 -11.97
N VAL A 12 -40.00 28.83 -11.70
CA VAL A 12 -39.99 30.15 -11.07
C VAL A 12 -39.11 31.08 -11.89
N LEU A 13 -39.72 32.12 -12.46
CA LEU A 13 -39.08 33.29 -13.05
C LEU A 13 -39.04 34.40 -11.98
N GLY A 14 -37.88 35.05 -11.79
CA GLY A 14 -37.80 36.28 -10.99
C GLY A 14 -36.42 36.69 -10.44
N LEU A 15 -35.54 37.16 -11.33
CA LEU A 15 -34.53 38.23 -11.19
C LEU A 15 -33.66 38.36 -9.90
N GLY A 16 -32.35 38.17 -10.10
CA GLY A 16 -31.35 39.18 -9.72
C GLY A 16 -30.49 38.89 -8.48
N THR A 17 -29.36 38.19 -8.67
CA THR A 17 -28.05 38.55 -8.09
C THR A 17 -26.95 37.70 -8.73
N LEU A 18 -25.97 38.37 -9.36
CA LEU A 18 -24.76 37.76 -9.91
C LEU A 18 -23.90 37.16 -8.78
N GLY A 19 -23.98 35.85 -8.61
CA GLY A 19 -23.00 35.06 -7.87
C GLY A 19 -22.55 33.93 -8.78
N LEU A 20 -21.24 33.82 -9.03
CA LEU A 20 -20.65 32.73 -9.81
C LEU A 20 -21.01 31.38 -9.17
N SER A 21 -22.06 30.74 -9.67
CA SER A 21 -22.40 29.36 -9.39
C SER A 21 -21.48 28.44 -10.18
N GLY A 22 -20.87 27.48 -9.49
CA GLY A 22 -20.28 26.32 -10.14
C GLY A 22 -21.39 25.63 -10.93
N LEU A 23 -21.25 25.61 -12.26
CA LEU A 23 -22.07 24.80 -13.14
C LEU A 23 -21.91 23.35 -12.70
N ASN A 24 -22.96 22.77 -12.13
CA ASN A 24 -23.15 21.33 -12.13
C ASN A 24 -23.29 20.92 -13.60
N ALA A 25 -22.20 20.45 -14.19
CA ALA A 25 -22.25 19.85 -15.51
C ALA A 25 -22.97 18.50 -15.37
N GLN A 26 -24.19 18.41 -15.90
CA GLN A 26 -24.68 17.11 -16.39
C GLN A 26 -23.66 16.59 -17.40
N ALA A 27 -23.40 15.27 -17.40
CA ALA A 27 -22.71 14.65 -18.51
C ALA A 27 -23.42 14.99 -19.81
N ASN A 28 -22.63 15.32 -20.83
CA ASN A 28 -23.15 15.46 -22.17
C ASN A 28 -23.71 14.09 -22.63
N ALA A 29 -24.67 14.09 -23.56
CA ALA A 29 -25.23 12.84 -24.09
C ALA A 29 -24.19 11.89 -24.70
N ASP A 30 -23.05 12.44 -25.14
CA ASP A 30 -21.89 11.72 -25.67
C ASP A 30 -20.96 11.12 -24.60
N GLY A 31 -21.31 11.21 -23.31
CA GLY A 31 -20.51 10.69 -22.19
C GLY A 31 -19.22 11.46 -21.94
N THR A 32 -19.04 12.65 -22.54
CA THR A 32 -17.89 13.49 -22.23
C THR A 32 -18.02 14.11 -20.84
N THR A 33 -16.94 14.02 -20.07
CA THR A 33 -16.80 14.70 -18.78
C THR A 33 -15.56 15.59 -18.80
N ASN A 34 -15.62 16.69 -18.05
CA ASN A 34 -14.43 17.50 -17.76
C ASN A 34 -13.63 16.97 -16.56
N ALA A 35 -14.01 15.81 -16.01
CA ALA A 35 -13.48 15.26 -14.76
C ALA A 35 -11.97 14.98 -14.81
N LYS A 36 -11.40 14.62 -15.97
CA LYS A 36 -9.96 14.37 -16.09
C LYS A 36 -9.08 15.60 -15.81
N GLU A 37 -9.63 16.80 -15.99
CA GLU A 37 -8.93 18.07 -15.76
C GLU A 37 -9.01 18.52 -14.29
N ASP A 38 -9.91 17.93 -13.50
CA ASP A 38 -10.09 18.26 -12.08
C ASP A 38 -8.86 17.88 -11.28
N LYS A 39 -8.33 18.83 -10.51
CA LYS A 39 -7.14 18.61 -9.68
C LYS A 39 -7.52 18.11 -8.30
N VAL A 40 -6.72 17.18 -7.76
CA VAL A 40 -6.85 16.73 -6.37
C VAL A 40 -5.71 17.19 -5.47
N SER A 41 -6.07 17.65 -4.27
CA SER A 41 -5.20 17.85 -3.12
C SER A 41 -5.28 16.63 -2.21
N VAL A 42 -4.12 16.10 -1.81
CA VAL A 42 -4.05 14.90 -0.95
C VAL A 42 -3.06 15.17 0.16
N THR A 43 -3.52 15.02 1.40
CA THR A 43 -2.65 15.09 2.58
C THR A 43 -2.07 13.69 2.85
N PRO A 44 -0.75 13.55 3.08
CA PRO A 44 -0.17 12.27 3.45
C PRO A 44 -0.85 11.67 4.68
N VAL A 45 -1.27 10.41 4.57
CA VAL A 45 -2.01 9.70 5.61
C VAL A 45 -1.05 9.10 6.63
N LYS A 46 -1.40 9.23 7.92
CA LYS A 46 -0.58 8.69 9.00
C LYS A 46 -0.58 7.15 8.96
N GLY A 47 0.60 6.53 8.81
CA GLY A 47 0.74 5.07 8.92
C GLY A 47 0.79 4.38 7.56
N VAL A 48 0.37 5.06 6.49
CA VAL A 48 0.52 4.57 5.12
C VAL A 48 1.97 4.69 4.67
N THR A 49 2.55 3.56 4.29
CA THR A 49 3.94 3.43 3.81
C THR A 49 3.96 2.70 2.48
N LYS A 50 5.13 2.64 1.81
CA LYS A 50 5.29 1.86 0.57
C LYS A 50 4.86 0.38 0.68
N ASN A 51 4.91 -0.19 1.88
CA ASN A 51 4.56 -1.59 2.14
C ASN A 51 3.06 -1.79 2.44
N THR A 52 2.33 -0.71 2.73
CA THR A 52 0.87 -0.75 2.86
C THR A 52 0.27 -1.18 1.53
N ILE A 53 -0.72 -2.06 1.56
CA ILE A 53 -1.50 -2.46 0.38
C ILE A 53 -2.27 -1.23 -0.10
N ARG A 54 -2.06 -0.89 -1.37
CA ARG A 54 -2.78 0.10 -2.14
C ARG A 54 -3.30 -0.62 -3.36
N GLY A 55 -4.32 -1.43 -3.13
CA GLY A 55 -4.82 -2.38 -4.11
C GLY A 55 -5.96 -1.81 -4.94
N VAL A 56 -6.18 -2.44 -6.08
CA VAL A 56 -7.37 -2.25 -6.91
C VAL A 56 -7.91 -3.61 -7.36
N ASP A 57 -9.21 -3.78 -7.45
CA ASP A 57 -9.85 -4.89 -8.18
C ASP A 57 -10.07 -4.44 -9.62
N ILE A 58 -9.56 -5.16 -10.60
CA ILE A 58 -9.69 -4.83 -12.03
C ILE A 58 -10.04 -6.09 -12.82
N SER A 59 -10.97 -6.88 -12.30
CA SER A 59 -11.26 -8.18 -12.88
C SER A 59 -12.01 -8.08 -14.21
N SER A 60 -12.75 -6.99 -14.46
CA SER A 60 -13.40 -6.72 -15.75
C SER A 60 -12.42 -6.37 -16.89
N LEU A 61 -11.16 -6.06 -16.56
CA LEU A 61 -10.20 -5.49 -17.51
C LEU A 61 -10.04 -6.31 -18.80
N GLN A 62 -10.02 -7.65 -18.73
CA GLN A 62 -9.85 -8.44 -19.95
C GLN A 62 -11.07 -8.39 -20.85
N ALA A 63 -12.28 -8.38 -20.29
CA ALA A 63 -13.51 -8.20 -21.06
C ALA A 63 -13.49 -6.84 -21.79
N GLU A 64 -13.13 -5.77 -21.07
CA GLU A 64 -13.04 -4.42 -21.64
C GLU A 64 -12.00 -4.32 -22.77
N LEU A 65 -10.78 -4.84 -22.55
CA LEU A 65 -9.74 -4.85 -23.57
C LEU A 65 -10.14 -5.68 -24.80
N ASN A 66 -10.82 -6.81 -24.60
CA ASN A 66 -11.31 -7.66 -25.70
C ASN A 66 -12.43 -6.96 -26.50
N ALA A 67 -13.24 -6.12 -25.83
CA ALA A 67 -14.25 -5.29 -26.48
C ALA A 67 -13.69 -4.01 -27.13
N GLY A 68 -12.38 -3.75 -26.98
CA GLY A 68 -11.67 -2.65 -27.65
C GLY A 68 -11.53 -1.37 -26.81
N VAL A 69 -11.84 -1.42 -25.52
CA VAL A 69 -11.58 -0.32 -24.58
C VAL A 69 -10.09 0.00 -24.54
N LYS A 70 -9.76 1.29 -24.45
CA LYS A 70 -8.38 1.79 -24.43
C LYS A 70 -8.18 2.68 -23.22
N TYR A 71 -7.00 2.57 -22.61
CA TYR A 71 -6.59 3.40 -21.50
C TYR A 71 -5.41 4.30 -21.89
N TYR A 72 -5.32 5.42 -21.19
CA TYR A 72 -4.34 6.47 -21.47
C TYR A 72 -3.54 6.81 -20.20
N ASN A 73 -2.48 7.59 -20.36
CA ASN A 73 -1.78 8.21 -19.25
C ASN A 73 -2.21 9.68 -19.07
N TYR A 74 -1.69 10.34 -18.03
CA TYR A 74 -1.95 11.77 -17.75
C TYR A 74 -1.48 12.76 -18.83
N LYS A 75 -0.85 12.29 -19.91
CA LYS A 75 -0.49 13.12 -21.09
C LYS A 75 -1.43 12.86 -22.28
N GLY A 76 -2.50 12.10 -22.09
CA GLY A 76 -3.44 11.72 -23.16
C GLY A 76 -2.86 10.73 -24.17
N LYS A 77 -1.76 10.03 -23.85
CA LYS A 77 -1.19 9.00 -24.73
C LYS A 77 -1.71 7.64 -24.30
N GLN A 78 -2.15 6.83 -25.27
CA GLN A 78 -2.54 5.44 -25.01
C GLN A 78 -1.40 4.72 -24.31
N GLN A 79 -1.72 4.03 -23.22
CA GLN A 79 -0.74 3.35 -22.36
C GLN A 79 -1.38 2.11 -21.78
N ASP A 80 -0.56 1.09 -21.52
CA ASP A 80 -0.96 -0.03 -20.68
C ASP A 80 -1.48 0.49 -19.32
N ILE A 81 -2.70 0.08 -18.97
CA ILE A 81 -3.34 0.45 -17.72
C ILE A 81 -2.50 0.01 -16.51
N MET A 82 -1.83 -1.14 -16.57
CA MET A 82 -0.99 -1.62 -15.47
C MET A 82 0.17 -0.66 -15.19
N GLN A 83 0.77 -0.09 -16.24
CA GLN A 83 1.78 0.95 -16.10
C GLN A 83 1.20 2.23 -15.47
N THR A 84 -0.02 2.61 -15.86
CA THR A 84 -0.72 3.79 -15.28
C THR A 84 -1.01 3.58 -13.79
N LEU A 85 -1.46 2.39 -13.39
CA LEU A 85 -1.71 2.02 -12.00
C LEU A 85 -0.41 2.01 -11.17
N GLU A 86 0.67 1.42 -11.70
CA GLU A 86 1.99 1.42 -11.05
C GLU A 86 2.52 2.86 -10.85
N ASP A 87 2.41 3.70 -11.87
CA ASP A 87 2.81 5.11 -11.83
C ASP A 87 2.02 5.91 -10.78
N ALA A 88 0.74 5.56 -10.61
CA ALA A 88 -0.16 6.09 -9.60
C ALA A 88 0.06 5.53 -8.19
N GLY A 89 0.95 4.54 -8.03
CA GLY A 89 1.39 4.01 -6.74
C GLY A 89 0.58 2.82 -6.22
N VAL A 90 -0.26 2.22 -7.06
CA VAL A 90 -0.90 0.92 -6.82
C VAL A 90 0.20 -0.15 -6.70
N ASN A 91 0.04 -1.09 -5.78
CA ASN A 91 1.01 -2.17 -5.57
C ASN A 91 0.39 -3.57 -5.44
N TYR A 92 -0.91 -3.67 -5.71
CA TYR A 92 -1.68 -4.89 -5.59
C TYR A 92 -2.86 -4.86 -6.56
N VAL A 93 -3.16 -6.00 -7.16
CA VAL A 93 -4.36 -6.21 -7.96
C VAL A 93 -5.16 -7.35 -7.35
N ARG A 94 -6.46 -7.15 -7.13
CA ARG A 94 -7.43 -8.18 -6.75
C ARG A 94 -8.15 -8.67 -8.01
N LEU A 95 -8.34 -9.98 -8.11
CA LEU A 95 -8.97 -10.64 -9.26
C LEU A 95 -10.00 -11.65 -8.75
N ARG A 96 -11.29 -11.36 -8.95
CA ARG A 96 -12.36 -12.33 -8.73
C ARG A 96 -12.30 -13.43 -9.78
N ILE A 97 -12.63 -14.64 -9.37
CA ILE A 97 -12.67 -15.82 -10.23
C ILE A 97 -13.95 -16.58 -9.94
N PHE A 98 -14.78 -16.72 -10.97
CA PHE A 98 -15.92 -17.63 -11.01
C PHE A 98 -15.47 -19.01 -11.48
N ASN A 99 -16.16 -20.04 -11.01
CA ASN A 99 -15.86 -21.43 -11.33
C ASN A 99 -16.09 -21.74 -12.82
N ASP A 100 -17.30 -21.45 -13.30
CA ASP A 100 -17.71 -21.62 -14.70
C ASP A 100 -18.77 -20.58 -15.10
N PRO A 101 -18.39 -19.34 -15.45
CA PRO A 101 -19.32 -18.23 -15.70
C PRO A 101 -19.97 -18.28 -17.09
N TYR A 102 -20.37 -19.47 -17.55
CA TYR A 102 -21.00 -19.69 -18.84
C TYR A 102 -22.25 -20.57 -18.73
N ASP A 103 -23.19 -20.37 -19.65
CA ASP A 103 -24.26 -21.33 -19.88
C ASP A 103 -23.75 -22.57 -20.65
N LYS A 104 -24.64 -23.55 -20.89
CA LYS A 104 -24.28 -24.77 -21.63
C LYS A 104 -23.90 -24.53 -23.10
N ALA A 105 -24.33 -23.41 -23.68
CA ALA A 105 -24.01 -23.01 -25.04
C ALA A 105 -22.71 -22.19 -25.13
N GLY A 106 -22.08 -21.89 -23.99
CA GLY A 106 -20.83 -21.14 -23.91
C GLY A 106 -21.04 -19.63 -23.92
N HIS A 107 -22.25 -19.13 -23.68
CA HIS A 107 -22.48 -17.69 -23.53
C HIS A 107 -22.05 -17.24 -22.13
N THR A 108 -21.28 -16.14 -22.07
CA THR A 108 -20.81 -15.58 -20.80
C THR A 108 -21.96 -15.04 -19.97
N TYR A 109 -21.85 -15.19 -18.65
CA TYR A 109 -22.75 -14.57 -17.68
C TYR A 109 -22.49 -13.07 -17.49
N GLY A 110 -21.43 -12.53 -18.10
CA GLY A 110 -21.02 -11.15 -17.90
C GLY A 110 -20.10 -11.02 -16.70
N GLY A 111 -20.25 -9.94 -15.94
CA GLY A 111 -19.50 -9.69 -14.71
C GLY A 111 -17.99 -9.58 -14.90
N GLY A 112 -17.56 -9.13 -16.08
CA GLY A 112 -16.16 -9.00 -16.46
C GLY A 112 -15.53 -10.27 -17.04
N ASP A 113 -16.31 -11.31 -17.36
CA ASP A 113 -15.81 -12.59 -17.87
C ASP A 113 -14.69 -13.17 -16.97
N SER A 114 -14.95 -13.16 -15.66
CA SER A 114 -13.95 -13.39 -14.60
C SER A 114 -13.55 -14.86 -14.45
N THR A 115 -12.92 -15.40 -15.49
CA THR A 115 -12.38 -16.77 -15.54
C THR A 115 -10.97 -16.86 -14.99
N LEU A 116 -10.53 -18.07 -14.65
CA LEU A 116 -9.12 -18.33 -14.31
C LEU A 116 -8.15 -17.89 -15.42
N ALA A 117 -8.53 -18.10 -16.69
CA ALA A 117 -7.68 -17.73 -17.82
C ALA A 117 -7.46 -16.21 -17.91
N ASN A 118 -8.54 -15.42 -17.79
CA ASN A 118 -8.46 -13.97 -17.76
C ASN A 118 -7.71 -13.46 -16.52
N ALA A 119 -7.95 -14.07 -15.35
CA ALA A 119 -7.23 -13.74 -14.13
C ALA A 119 -5.71 -14.04 -14.25
N ILE A 120 -5.31 -15.14 -14.90
CA ILE A 120 -3.90 -15.43 -15.18
C ILE A 120 -3.29 -14.37 -16.11
N LYS A 121 -4.00 -13.97 -17.18
CA LYS A 121 -3.53 -12.94 -18.11
C LYS A 121 -3.29 -11.62 -17.40
N THR A 122 -4.26 -11.13 -16.64
CA THR A 122 -4.15 -9.91 -15.83
C THR A 122 -3.08 -10.05 -14.74
N GLY A 123 -3.01 -11.19 -14.05
CA GLY A 123 -2.06 -11.42 -12.97
C GLY A 123 -0.60 -11.47 -13.42
N LYS A 124 -0.33 -12.03 -14.61
CA LYS A 124 1.00 -11.97 -15.23
C LYS A 124 1.42 -10.53 -15.49
N ASP A 125 0.48 -9.71 -15.94
CA ASP A 125 0.75 -8.32 -16.28
C ASP A 125 0.99 -7.46 -15.03
N ALA A 126 0.15 -7.64 -14.01
CA ALA A 126 0.36 -7.07 -12.68
C ALA A 126 1.75 -7.43 -12.12
N THR A 127 2.19 -8.68 -12.31
CA THR A 127 3.51 -9.15 -11.86
C THR A 127 4.66 -8.44 -12.58
N LYS A 128 4.55 -8.20 -13.90
CA LYS A 128 5.55 -7.43 -14.66
C LYS A 128 5.65 -5.98 -14.19
N HIS A 129 4.54 -5.42 -13.72
CA HIS A 129 4.43 -4.07 -13.17
C HIS A 129 4.63 -4.02 -11.64
N HIS A 130 5.35 -4.98 -11.07
CA HIS A 130 5.74 -5.03 -9.66
C HIS A 130 4.58 -5.02 -8.66
N MET A 131 3.37 -5.36 -9.11
CA MET A 131 2.20 -5.54 -8.27
C MET A 131 2.10 -6.99 -7.80
N LYS A 132 1.55 -7.18 -6.61
CA LYS A 132 1.12 -8.50 -6.14
C LYS A 132 -0.31 -8.79 -6.61
N VAL A 133 -0.68 -10.07 -6.64
CA VAL A 133 -2.04 -10.49 -6.99
C VAL A 133 -2.76 -11.07 -5.77
N LEU A 134 -3.99 -10.62 -5.53
CA LEU A 134 -4.96 -11.22 -4.62
C LEU A 134 -5.91 -12.00 -5.50
N VAL A 135 -5.93 -13.33 -5.33
CA VAL A 135 -6.87 -14.20 -6.03
C VAL A 135 -8.12 -14.35 -5.18
N ASP A 136 -9.25 -13.83 -5.65
CA ASP A 136 -10.54 -13.93 -4.97
C ASP A 136 -11.37 -15.07 -5.58
N LEU A 137 -11.46 -16.18 -4.84
CA LEU A 137 -12.23 -17.36 -5.24
C LEU A 137 -13.64 -17.23 -4.71
N GLN A 138 -14.60 -17.00 -5.61
CA GLN A 138 -16.01 -16.84 -5.25
C GLN A 138 -16.67 -18.16 -4.83
N TYR A 139 -16.19 -19.29 -5.38
CA TYR A 139 -16.82 -20.63 -5.24
C TYR A 139 -18.28 -20.64 -5.68
N SER A 140 -18.54 -19.95 -6.78
CA SER A 140 -19.81 -19.79 -7.47
C SER A 140 -19.49 -19.59 -8.95
N ASP A 141 -20.43 -19.92 -9.83
CA ASP A 141 -20.28 -19.67 -11.28
C ASP A 141 -20.60 -18.22 -11.62
N PHE A 142 -21.18 -17.46 -10.70
CA PHE A 142 -21.41 -16.03 -10.86
C PHE A 142 -21.33 -15.30 -9.52
N TRP A 143 -21.69 -14.03 -9.45
CA TRP A 143 -21.56 -13.19 -8.25
C TRP A 143 -21.97 -13.91 -6.95
N ALA A 144 -21.09 -13.92 -5.96
CA ALA A 144 -21.37 -14.32 -4.59
C ALA A 144 -21.28 -13.09 -3.67
N ASP A 145 -22.36 -12.85 -2.94
CA ASP A 145 -22.55 -11.74 -2.00
C ASP A 145 -23.45 -12.22 -0.83
N PRO A 146 -23.82 -11.38 0.16
CA PRO A 146 -24.65 -11.84 1.27
C PRO A 146 -26.06 -12.28 0.87
N ALA A 147 -26.59 -11.81 -0.26
CA ALA A 147 -27.90 -12.20 -0.76
C ALA A 147 -27.85 -13.48 -1.59
N LYS A 148 -26.71 -13.80 -2.20
CA LYS A 148 -26.56 -14.98 -3.06
C LYS A 148 -25.20 -15.67 -2.88
N GLN A 149 -25.24 -16.96 -2.59
CA GLN A 149 -24.07 -17.83 -2.44
C GLN A 149 -24.31 -19.10 -3.24
N ALA A 150 -24.64 -18.94 -4.53
CA ALA A 150 -25.04 -20.03 -5.40
C ALA A 150 -23.92 -21.06 -5.54
N LEU A 151 -24.31 -22.34 -5.56
CA LEU A 151 -23.38 -23.45 -5.73
C LEU A 151 -22.95 -23.52 -7.21
N PRO A 152 -21.67 -23.79 -7.53
CA PRO A 152 -21.24 -24.03 -8.90
C PRO A 152 -22.05 -25.17 -9.55
N LYS A 153 -22.41 -25.03 -10.83
CA LYS A 153 -23.22 -26.00 -11.57
C LYS A 153 -22.64 -27.41 -11.47
N ALA A 154 -21.31 -27.53 -11.60
CA ALA A 154 -20.59 -28.80 -11.52
C ALA A 154 -20.74 -29.52 -10.17
N TRP A 155 -21.11 -28.80 -9.10
CA TRP A 155 -21.15 -29.33 -7.73
C TRP A 155 -22.59 -29.56 -7.23
N LYS A 156 -23.61 -29.34 -8.07
CA LYS A 156 -25.04 -29.42 -7.71
C LYS A 156 -25.42 -30.71 -6.98
N ASN A 157 -24.87 -31.84 -7.42
CA ASN A 157 -25.17 -33.17 -6.88
C ASN A 157 -24.11 -33.69 -5.89
N TYR A 158 -23.16 -32.85 -5.47
CA TYR A 158 -22.13 -33.27 -4.52
C TYR A 158 -22.69 -33.39 -3.11
N THR A 159 -22.37 -34.50 -2.44
CA THR A 159 -22.52 -34.65 -0.99
C THR A 159 -21.67 -33.62 -0.26
N PHE A 160 -21.94 -33.38 1.03
CA PHE A 160 -21.14 -32.48 1.86
C PHE A 160 -19.63 -32.80 1.82
N LYS A 161 -19.27 -34.09 1.88
CA LYS A 161 -17.86 -34.55 1.78
C LYS A 161 -17.26 -34.21 0.42
N GLN A 162 -18.01 -34.43 -0.67
CA GLN A 162 -17.55 -34.09 -2.01
C GLN A 162 -17.41 -32.58 -2.20
N LYS A 163 -18.31 -31.75 -1.66
CA LYS A 163 -18.19 -30.28 -1.70
C LYS A 163 -16.91 -29.79 -1.01
N LYS A 164 -16.58 -30.34 0.17
CA LYS A 164 -15.31 -30.06 0.87
C LYS A 164 -14.10 -30.38 0.00
N GLN A 165 -14.08 -31.57 -0.57
CA GLN A 165 -12.99 -32.01 -1.45
C GLN A 165 -12.90 -31.12 -2.71
N ALA A 166 -14.03 -30.74 -3.29
CA ALA A 166 -14.10 -29.88 -4.46
C ALA A 166 -13.50 -28.49 -4.20
N VAL A 167 -13.78 -27.88 -3.05
CA VAL A 167 -13.16 -26.61 -2.64
C VAL A 167 -11.64 -26.74 -2.54
N TYR A 168 -11.14 -27.81 -1.90
CA TYR A 168 -9.71 -28.08 -1.80
C TYR A 168 -9.05 -28.24 -3.18
N ASP A 169 -9.64 -29.08 -4.04
CA ASP A 169 -9.08 -29.42 -5.34
C ASP A 169 -9.15 -28.25 -6.32
N TYR A 170 -10.24 -27.48 -6.31
CA TYR A 170 -10.36 -26.27 -7.13
C TYR A 170 -9.31 -25.23 -6.70
N THR A 171 -9.17 -24.97 -5.40
CA THR A 171 -8.17 -24.03 -4.89
C THR A 171 -6.75 -24.46 -5.26
N LYS A 172 -6.45 -25.76 -5.11
CA LYS A 172 -5.18 -26.36 -5.53
C LYS A 172 -4.91 -26.09 -7.00
N ASP A 173 -5.87 -26.40 -7.87
CA ASP A 173 -5.71 -26.25 -9.31
C ASP A 173 -5.45 -24.78 -9.70
N VAL A 174 -6.27 -23.85 -9.20
CA VAL A 174 -6.07 -22.42 -9.43
C VAL A 174 -4.67 -21.96 -8.98
N MET A 175 -4.22 -22.37 -7.78
CA MET A 175 -2.90 -22.00 -7.28
C MET A 175 -1.76 -22.59 -8.11
N GLN A 176 -1.90 -23.83 -8.56
CA GLN A 176 -0.92 -24.48 -9.43
C GLN A 176 -0.83 -23.80 -10.79
N GLN A 177 -1.95 -23.45 -11.41
CA GLN A 177 -1.98 -22.75 -12.70
C GLN A 177 -1.40 -21.33 -12.59
N MET A 178 -1.80 -20.56 -11.57
CA MET A 178 -1.25 -19.23 -11.29
C MET A 178 0.27 -19.27 -11.06
N THR A 179 0.75 -20.23 -10.26
CA THR A 179 2.19 -20.42 -10.00
C THR A 179 2.94 -20.81 -11.27
N LYS A 180 2.40 -21.76 -12.05
CA LYS A 180 2.97 -22.19 -13.33
C LYS A 180 3.07 -21.02 -14.32
N ALA A 181 2.10 -20.12 -14.31
CA ALA A 181 2.09 -18.92 -15.14
C ALA A 181 3.06 -17.81 -14.67
N GLY A 182 3.70 -17.98 -13.50
CA GLY A 182 4.64 -17.01 -12.94
C GLY A 182 3.97 -15.81 -12.26
N VAL A 183 2.72 -15.93 -11.84
CA VAL A 183 1.98 -14.85 -11.16
C VAL A 183 2.49 -14.69 -9.73
N ASN A 184 2.77 -13.45 -9.32
CA ASN A 184 3.17 -13.09 -7.96
C ASN A 184 1.96 -13.01 -7.02
N VAL A 185 1.38 -14.18 -6.73
CA VAL A 185 0.26 -14.31 -5.80
C VAL A 185 0.74 -13.99 -4.38
N GLY A 186 0.21 -12.91 -3.80
CA GLY A 186 0.55 -12.49 -2.44
C GLY A 186 -0.55 -12.78 -1.41
N MET A 187 -1.78 -13.01 -1.87
CA MET A 187 -2.94 -13.28 -1.02
C MET A 187 -3.96 -14.10 -1.82
N VAL A 188 -4.71 -14.96 -1.15
CA VAL A 188 -5.82 -15.71 -1.74
C VAL A 188 -7.01 -15.57 -0.80
N GLN A 189 -8.12 -15.07 -1.32
CA GLN A 189 -9.37 -14.93 -0.61
C GLN A 189 -10.23 -16.18 -0.86
N VAL A 190 -10.66 -16.80 0.24
CA VAL A 190 -11.46 -18.02 0.25
C VAL A 190 -12.91 -17.66 0.52
N GLY A 191 -13.68 -17.47 -0.55
CA GLY A 191 -15.07 -17.01 -0.50
C GLY A 191 -15.16 -15.48 -0.50
N ASN A 192 -16.24 -14.96 -1.09
CA ASN A 192 -16.56 -13.54 -1.11
C ASN A 192 -17.80 -13.25 -0.25
N GLU A 193 -17.68 -12.30 0.68
CA GLU A 193 -18.77 -11.82 1.55
C GLU A 193 -19.64 -12.92 2.16
N THR A 194 -18.99 -13.93 2.76
CA THR A 194 -19.62 -15.17 3.23
C THR A 194 -20.41 -15.03 4.55
N THR A 195 -20.89 -13.83 4.88
CA THR A 195 -21.58 -13.52 6.16
C THR A 195 -22.79 -14.42 6.40
N LYS A 196 -23.53 -14.78 5.33
CA LYS A 196 -24.74 -15.60 5.40
C LYS A 196 -24.53 -17.06 4.96
N GLY A 197 -23.28 -17.46 4.75
CA GLY A 197 -22.93 -18.80 4.29
C GLY A 197 -22.08 -18.81 3.04
N MET A 198 -21.91 -20.00 2.47
CA MET A 198 -21.11 -20.27 1.29
C MET A 198 -21.67 -21.49 0.55
N MET A 199 -21.81 -21.43 -0.78
CA MET A 199 -22.28 -22.55 -1.61
C MET A 199 -23.64 -23.15 -1.15
N GLN A 200 -24.61 -22.28 -0.88
CA GLN A 200 -25.96 -22.57 -0.36
C GLN A 200 -26.01 -23.26 1.01
N GLU A 201 -24.89 -23.31 1.75
CA GLU A 201 -24.87 -23.77 3.14
C GLU A 201 -24.77 -22.55 4.07
N SER A 202 -25.71 -22.42 5.00
CA SER A 202 -25.81 -21.30 5.93
C SER A 202 -25.46 -21.66 7.38
N ASP A 203 -25.35 -22.95 7.71
CA ASP A 203 -24.93 -23.40 9.03
C ASP A 203 -23.41 -23.12 9.22
N PRO A 204 -23.00 -22.23 10.16
CA PRO A 204 -21.59 -21.92 10.40
C PRO A 204 -20.73 -23.14 10.70
N ALA A 205 -21.26 -24.16 11.36
CA ALA A 205 -20.52 -25.39 11.65
C ALA A 205 -20.20 -26.21 10.39
N LYS A 206 -20.94 -25.99 9.30
CA LYS A 206 -20.78 -26.67 8.02
C LYS A 206 -20.03 -25.82 7.00
N TYR A 207 -20.51 -24.62 6.69
CA TYR A 207 -19.90 -23.84 5.60
C TYR A 207 -18.46 -23.39 5.94
N MET A 208 -18.14 -23.17 7.21
CA MET A 208 -16.76 -22.86 7.61
C MET A 208 -15.81 -24.04 7.42
N GLN A 209 -16.30 -25.28 7.31
CA GLN A 209 -15.46 -26.41 6.89
C GLN A 209 -15.06 -26.27 5.42
N PHE A 210 -15.91 -25.72 4.55
CA PHE A 210 -15.51 -25.41 3.17
C PHE A 210 -14.40 -24.35 3.16
N ILE A 211 -14.57 -23.28 3.94
CA ILE A 211 -13.55 -22.24 4.09
C ILE A 211 -12.24 -22.84 4.63
N ALA A 212 -12.30 -23.74 5.62
CA ALA A 212 -11.13 -24.43 6.15
C ALA A 212 -10.38 -25.20 5.06
N GLU A 213 -11.07 -25.95 4.19
CA GLU A 213 -10.44 -26.68 3.09
C GLU A 213 -9.77 -25.75 2.07
N GLY A 214 -10.41 -24.64 1.71
CA GLY A 214 -9.81 -23.64 0.83
C GLY A 214 -8.55 -23.03 1.45
N VAL A 215 -8.61 -22.64 2.73
CA VAL A 215 -7.44 -22.10 3.46
C VAL A 215 -6.30 -23.14 3.54
N ASN A 216 -6.62 -24.40 3.82
CA ASN A 216 -5.64 -25.49 3.85
C ASN A 216 -4.97 -25.69 2.49
N ALA A 217 -5.73 -25.62 1.40
CA ALA A 217 -5.20 -25.69 0.04
C ALA A 217 -4.29 -24.50 -0.27
N VAL A 218 -4.65 -23.27 0.12
CA VAL A 218 -3.80 -22.08 -0.02
C VAL A 218 -2.47 -22.28 0.70
N HIS A 219 -2.48 -22.69 1.96
CA HIS A 219 -1.24 -22.91 2.74
C HIS A 219 -0.35 -23.99 2.13
N LYS A 220 -0.91 -25.01 1.50
CA LYS A 220 -0.14 -26.08 0.87
C LYS A 220 0.43 -25.69 -0.50
N TYR A 221 -0.38 -25.07 -1.36
CA TYR A 221 -0.03 -24.85 -2.78
C TYR A 221 0.41 -23.42 -3.09
N ALA A 222 0.19 -22.47 -2.18
CA ALA A 222 0.69 -21.11 -2.24
C ALA A 222 1.28 -20.65 -0.88
N PRO A 223 2.29 -21.35 -0.33
CA PRO A 223 2.79 -21.11 1.05
C PRO A 223 3.41 -19.73 1.30
N LYS A 224 3.62 -18.92 0.25
CA LYS A 224 4.09 -17.52 0.36
C LYS A 224 2.95 -16.50 0.35
N ALA A 225 1.75 -16.91 -0.06
CA ALA A 225 0.56 -16.08 -0.06
C ALA A 225 -0.11 -16.12 1.31
N LEU A 226 -0.82 -15.04 1.64
CA LEU A 226 -1.69 -14.99 2.81
C LEU A 226 -3.05 -15.61 2.49
N ALA A 227 -3.60 -16.46 3.35
CA ALA A 227 -4.97 -16.94 3.23
C ALA A 227 -5.94 -15.93 3.88
N ALA A 228 -6.88 -15.39 3.11
CA ALA A 228 -7.86 -14.41 3.55
C ALA A 228 -9.27 -14.98 3.54
N VAL A 229 -10.10 -14.50 4.46
CA VAL A 229 -11.56 -14.69 4.49
C VAL A 229 -12.24 -13.34 4.42
N HIS A 230 -13.42 -13.23 3.82
CA HIS A 230 -14.04 -11.94 3.51
C HIS A 230 -15.51 -11.86 3.96
N TYR A 231 -15.86 -10.76 4.62
CA TYR A 231 -17.18 -10.48 5.19
C TYR A 231 -17.54 -8.99 5.04
N GLU A 232 -18.83 -8.68 5.08
CA GLU A 232 -19.34 -7.30 5.04
C GLU A 232 -19.82 -6.80 6.42
N SER A 233 -20.39 -5.59 6.46
CA SER A 233 -20.86 -4.91 7.69
C SER A 233 -19.86 -4.95 8.85
N PRO A 234 -18.67 -4.33 8.70
CA PRO A 234 -17.61 -4.41 9.69
C PRO A 234 -17.91 -3.56 10.92
N THR A 235 -18.51 -4.15 11.94
CA THR A 235 -18.60 -3.60 13.30
C THR A 235 -17.75 -4.42 14.27
N ALA A 236 -17.48 -3.89 15.46
CA ALA A 236 -16.78 -4.65 16.49
C ALA A 236 -17.53 -5.94 16.87
N GLU A 237 -18.86 -5.88 16.97
CA GLU A 237 -19.70 -7.01 17.34
C GLU A 237 -19.76 -8.07 16.23
N SER A 238 -20.03 -7.68 14.98
CA SER A 238 -20.14 -8.65 13.89
C SER A 238 -18.81 -9.38 13.67
N PHE A 239 -17.68 -8.66 13.69
CA PHE A 239 -16.37 -9.25 13.47
C PHE A 239 -15.87 -10.05 14.67
N ASP A 240 -16.30 -9.72 15.90
CA ASP A 240 -16.01 -10.56 17.06
C ASP A 240 -16.74 -11.91 16.97
N LYS A 241 -18.02 -11.88 16.60
CA LYS A 241 -18.82 -13.10 16.40
C LYS A 241 -18.22 -13.98 15.30
N ILE A 242 -17.99 -13.41 14.11
CA ILE A 242 -17.43 -14.14 12.96
C ILE A 242 -16.05 -14.74 13.29
N ALA A 243 -15.15 -13.95 13.89
CA ALA A 243 -13.82 -14.46 14.25
C ALA A 243 -13.88 -15.55 15.34
N GLY A 244 -14.83 -15.45 16.27
CA GLY A 244 -15.13 -16.48 17.25
C GLY A 244 -15.60 -17.79 16.60
N GLU A 245 -16.54 -17.71 15.67
CA GLU A 245 -17.05 -18.87 14.91
C GLU A 245 -15.94 -19.53 14.06
N LEU A 246 -15.12 -18.75 13.35
CA LEU A 246 -13.97 -19.26 12.59
C LEU A 246 -12.97 -19.97 13.50
N LYS A 247 -12.72 -19.44 14.70
CA LYS A 247 -11.84 -20.07 15.70
C LYS A 247 -12.44 -21.38 16.21
N THR A 248 -13.73 -21.41 16.54
CA THR A 248 -14.44 -22.63 16.97
C THR A 248 -14.38 -23.71 15.90
N ASN A 249 -14.55 -23.33 14.63
CA ASN A 249 -14.47 -24.21 13.47
C ASN A 249 -13.04 -24.46 12.96
N LYS A 250 -12.02 -24.01 13.70
CA LYS A 250 -10.59 -24.25 13.42
C LYS A 250 -10.12 -23.78 12.03
N VAL A 251 -10.70 -22.71 11.50
CA VAL A 251 -10.27 -22.10 10.23
C VAL A 251 -8.98 -21.33 10.45
N ASN A 252 -7.88 -21.81 9.85
CA ASN A 252 -6.54 -21.25 10.05
C ASN A 252 -6.20 -20.07 9.11
N TYR A 253 -7.06 -19.07 9.00
CA TYR A 253 -6.85 -17.93 8.09
C TYR A 253 -5.77 -16.95 8.61
N ASP A 254 -5.16 -16.19 7.71
CA ASP A 254 -4.16 -15.15 8.02
C ASP A 254 -4.76 -13.74 8.13
N VAL A 255 -5.71 -13.42 7.25
CA VAL A 255 -6.29 -12.09 7.05
C VAL A 255 -7.81 -12.14 7.17
N MET A 256 -8.38 -11.27 8.00
CA MET A 256 -9.80 -10.94 7.93
C MET A 256 -9.98 -9.77 6.97
N GLY A 257 -10.78 -9.98 5.93
CA GLY A 257 -11.19 -8.97 4.96
C GLY A 257 -12.53 -8.36 5.33
N ALA A 258 -12.69 -7.07 5.05
CA ALA A 258 -13.95 -6.35 5.18
C ALA A 258 -14.36 -5.66 3.89
N THR A 259 -15.64 -5.74 3.52
CA THR A 259 -16.26 -4.77 2.60
C THR A 259 -16.57 -3.49 3.37
N TYR A 260 -16.22 -2.34 2.79
CA TYR A 260 -16.53 -1.04 3.36
C TYR A 260 -16.73 0.02 2.27
N TYR A 261 -17.99 0.27 1.92
CA TYR A 261 -18.36 1.36 1.01
C TYR A 261 -18.76 2.60 1.81
N PRO A 262 -18.00 3.71 1.74
CA PRO A 262 -18.26 4.89 2.57
C PRO A 262 -19.63 5.52 2.32
N HIS A 263 -20.17 5.43 1.10
CA HIS A 263 -21.46 6.00 0.74
C HIS A 263 -22.66 5.32 1.45
N TRP A 264 -22.54 4.07 1.87
CA TRP A 264 -23.55 3.39 2.71
C TRP A 264 -23.20 3.39 4.20
N ASN A 265 -21.91 3.41 4.52
CA ASN A 265 -21.42 3.17 5.87
C ASN A 265 -20.97 4.45 6.60
N GLY A 266 -20.95 5.61 5.93
CA GLY A 266 -20.39 6.87 6.42
C GLY A 266 -18.89 6.78 6.75
N PRO A 267 -18.24 7.86 7.25
CA PRO A 267 -16.91 7.80 7.84
C PRO A 267 -17.04 7.38 9.31
N ASN A 268 -16.89 6.08 9.63
CA ASN A 268 -17.39 5.54 10.91
C ASN A 268 -16.40 4.75 11.76
N SER A 269 -16.65 4.84 13.08
CA SER A 269 -16.03 4.05 14.16
C SER A 269 -16.24 2.54 14.04
N ASN A 270 -17.21 2.08 13.25
CA ASN A 270 -17.51 0.67 13.04
C ASN A 270 -16.31 -0.08 12.43
N LEU A 271 -15.73 0.46 11.35
CA LEU A 271 -14.54 -0.14 10.71
C LEU A 271 -13.35 -0.16 11.68
N ILE A 272 -13.19 0.89 12.49
CA ILE A 272 -12.17 0.95 13.55
C ILE A 272 -12.41 -0.15 14.60
N GLY A 273 -13.66 -0.35 15.00
CA GLY A 273 -14.06 -1.37 15.97
C GLY A 273 -13.74 -2.78 15.46
N ALA A 274 -14.16 -3.10 14.23
CA ALA A 274 -13.86 -4.37 13.58
C ALA A 274 -12.35 -4.61 13.45
N GLU A 275 -11.61 -3.63 12.94
CA GLU A 275 -10.15 -3.70 12.80
C GLU A 275 -9.50 -3.99 14.16
N ASN A 276 -9.85 -3.24 15.21
CA ASN A 276 -9.31 -3.43 16.55
C ASN A 276 -9.60 -4.83 17.11
N VAL A 277 -10.83 -5.33 16.96
CA VAL A 277 -11.19 -6.68 17.42
C VAL A 277 -10.30 -7.72 16.74
N ILE A 278 -10.18 -7.66 15.41
CA ILE A 278 -9.39 -8.64 14.67
C ILE A 278 -7.90 -8.55 15.02
N THR A 279 -7.33 -7.35 15.02
CA THR A 279 -5.87 -7.19 15.17
C THR A 279 -5.41 -7.32 16.62
N GLN A 280 -6.23 -6.89 17.59
CA GLN A 280 -5.87 -6.88 19.01
C GLN A 280 -6.37 -8.13 19.75
N LYS A 281 -7.65 -8.52 19.61
CA LYS A 281 -8.23 -9.67 20.33
C LYS A 281 -7.85 -11.01 19.68
N TYR A 282 -8.01 -11.12 18.35
CA TYR A 282 -7.71 -12.37 17.63
C TYR A 282 -6.29 -12.43 17.08
N GLY A 283 -5.61 -11.29 17.01
CA GLY A 283 -4.23 -11.21 16.55
C GLY A 283 -4.05 -11.52 15.06
N LYS A 284 -5.10 -11.43 14.25
CA LYS A 284 -5.07 -11.67 12.80
C LYS A 284 -4.73 -10.39 12.04
N LYS A 285 -4.38 -10.52 10.76
CA LYS A 285 -4.20 -9.35 9.88
C LYS A 285 -5.56 -8.84 9.42
N PHE A 286 -5.64 -7.57 9.05
CA PHE A 286 -6.89 -6.94 8.61
C PHE A 286 -6.67 -6.13 7.33
N ALA A 287 -7.60 -6.20 6.39
CA ALA A 287 -7.63 -5.39 5.18
C ALA A 287 -9.08 -5.07 4.78
N VAL A 288 -9.31 -3.92 4.15
CA VAL A 288 -10.57 -3.67 3.43
C VAL A 288 -10.43 -4.25 2.02
N MET A 289 -11.27 -5.20 1.65
CA MET A 289 -11.18 -5.89 0.35
C MET A 289 -11.97 -5.19 -0.75
N GLU A 290 -12.98 -4.41 -0.36
CA GLU A 290 -13.80 -3.66 -1.30
C GLU A 290 -14.17 -2.30 -0.73
N MET A 291 -13.92 -1.26 -1.53
CA MET A 291 -14.44 0.09 -1.36
C MET A 291 -14.46 0.81 -2.70
N SER A 292 -15.41 1.70 -2.91
CA SER A 292 -15.45 2.60 -4.06
C SER A 292 -16.20 3.88 -3.67
N TYR A 293 -16.14 4.90 -4.52
CA TYR A 293 -16.87 6.13 -4.29
C TYR A 293 -17.14 6.85 -5.62
N PRO A 294 -18.37 7.34 -5.86
CA PRO A 294 -18.70 8.04 -7.09
C PRO A 294 -17.94 9.36 -7.21
N TYR A 295 -17.40 9.64 -8.40
CA TYR A 295 -16.85 10.96 -8.74
C TYR A 295 -17.90 11.85 -9.44
N THR A 296 -18.96 11.25 -9.99
CA THR A 296 -20.11 11.91 -10.62
C THR A 296 -21.38 11.10 -10.33
N THR A 297 -22.56 11.68 -10.57
CA THR A 297 -23.86 10.98 -10.53
C THR A 297 -24.39 10.63 -11.92
N ASP A 298 -23.69 11.07 -12.96
CA ASP A 298 -24.02 10.79 -14.34
C ASP A 298 -23.89 9.29 -14.68
N ASP A 299 -24.74 8.82 -15.61
CA ASP A 299 -24.65 7.52 -16.26
C ASP A 299 -23.89 7.65 -17.58
N MET A 300 -22.83 6.85 -17.76
CA MET A 300 -21.91 6.97 -18.87
C MET A 300 -22.02 5.85 -19.90
N ASP A 301 -22.82 4.80 -19.68
CA ASP A 301 -22.99 3.68 -20.61
C ASP A 301 -24.45 3.32 -20.91
N GLY A 302 -25.40 3.96 -20.23
CA GLY A 302 -26.84 3.80 -20.37
C GLY A 302 -27.44 2.76 -19.42
N GLN A 303 -26.61 2.10 -18.62
CA GLN A 303 -27.02 1.23 -17.53
C GLN A 303 -27.08 2.04 -16.22
N PRO A 304 -28.19 1.94 -15.46
CA PRO A 304 -28.27 2.62 -14.17
C PRO A 304 -27.15 2.21 -13.21
N ASN A 305 -26.39 3.20 -12.75
CA ASN A 305 -25.38 3.06 -11.72
C ASN A 305 -26.00 2.63 -10.37
N ILE A 306 -25.29 1.76 -9.62
CA ILE A 306 -25.73 1.28 -8.31
C ILE A 306 -25.78 2.39 -7.25
N VAL A 307 -24.99 3.45 -7.46
CA VAL A 307 -24.97 4.65 -6.62
C VAL A 307 -25.15 5.86 -7.54
N GLY A 308 -26.33 6.48 -7.49
CA GLY A 308 -26.63 7.75 -8.14
C GLY A 308 -26.56 8.91 -7.16
N ASP A 309 -27.60 9.76 -7.14
CA ASP A 309 -27.71 10.87 -6.19
C ASP A 309 -27.81 10.39 -4.74
N ILE A 310 -26.94 10.93 -3.88
CA ILE A 310 -26.96 10.70 -2.44
C ILE A 310 -27.36 12.01 -1.77
N ALA A 311 -28.45 12.01 -0.98
CA ALA A 311 -28.99 13.22 -0.36
C ALA A 311 -28.00 13.94 0.59
N ASN A 312 -27.16 13.18 1.30
CA ASN A 312 -26.13 13.69 2.21
C ASN A 312 -24.85 12.85 2.06
N PRO A 313 -24.08 13.04 0.98
CA PRO A 313 -22.92 12.19 0.73
C PRO A 313 -21.82 12.52 1.75
N PRO A 314 -21.15 11.52 2.34
CA PRO A 314 -20.11 11.74 3.36
C PRO A 314 -18.90 12.52 2.81
N PHE A 315 -18.69 12.44 1.50
CA PHE A 315 -17.76 13.28 0.73
C PHE A 315 -18.49 13.82 -0.50
N LYS A 316 -18.24 15.08 -0.89
CA LYS A 316 -18.88 15.65 -2.08
C LYS A 316 -18.64 14.76 -3.31
N ILE A 317 -19.70 14.35 -4.02
CA ILE A 317 -19.56 13.61 -5.28
C ILE A 317 -18.79 14.48 -6.28
N SER A 318 -17.53 14.13 -6.50
CA SER A 318 -16.54 14.88 -7.28
C SER A 318 -15.22 14.09 -7.31
N VAL A 319 -14.31 14.43 -8.23
CA VAL A 319 -12.96 13.83 -8.27
C VAL A 319 -12.19 14.08 -6.96
N GLN A 320 -12.35 15.25 -6.32
CA GLN A 320 -11.74 15.54 -5.02
C GLN A 320 -12.38 14.71 -3.89
N GLY A 321 -13.71 14.61 -3.83
CA GLY A 321 -14.37 13.83 -2.79
C GLY A 321 -14.14 12.31 -2.92
N GLN A 322 -14.01 11.80 -4.14
CA GLN A 322 -13.54 10.44 -4.38
C GLN A 322 -12.12 10.23 -3.82
N SER A 323 -11.22 11.20 -4.05
CA SER A 323 -9.88 11.20 -3.45
C SER A 323 -9.90 11.28 -1.92
N ASP A 324 -10.80 12.08 -1.34
CA ASP A 324 -10.94 12.21 0.12
C ASP A 324 -11.44 10.91 0.75
N SER A 325 -12.41 10.26 0.10
CA SER A 325 -12.94 8.94 0.49
C SER A 325 -11.87 7.85 0.49
N ILE A 326 -11.04 7.77 -0.57
CA ILE A 326 -9.86 6.88 -0.62
C ILE A 326 -8.91 7.19 0.54
N SER A 327 -8.58 8.46 0.76
CA SER A 327 -7.66 8.85 1.83
C SER A 327 -8.20 8.49 3.21
N ASP A 328 -9.50 8.63 3.44
CA ASP A 328 -10.14 8.35 4.71
C ASP A 328 -10.18 6.85 5.03
N VAL A 329 -10.48 5.98 4.06
CA VAL A 329 -10.44 4.52 4.31
C VAL A 329 -9.04 4.06 4.71
N TRP A 330 -7.99 4.49 3.99
CA TRP A 330 -6.62 4.13 4.37
C TRP A 330 -6.21 4.74 5.70
N LYS A 331 -6.69 5.94 6.03
CA LYS A 331 -6.46 6.55 7.34
C LYS A 331 -7.09 5.72 8.44
N THR A 332 -8.36 5.36 8.28
CA THR A 332 -9.16 4.61 9.25
C THR A 332 -8.56 3.24 9.52
N VAL A 333 -8.23 2.47 8.46
CA VAL A 333 -7.62 1.13 8.59
C VAL A 333 -6.22 1.19 9.20
N MET A 334 -5.41 2.18 8.82
CA MET A 334 -3.99 2.23 9.26
C MET A 334 -3.78 2.89 10.63
N GLN A 335 -4.81 3.52 11.22
CA GLN A 335 -4.65 4.33 12.43
C GLN A 335 -4.29 3.51 13.67
N ASN A 336 -4.88 2.32 13.84
CA ASN A 336 -4.79 1.55 15.10
C ASN A 336 -4.19 0.15 14.97
N GLY A 337 -3.95 -0.33 13.76
CA GLY A 337 -3.75 -1.76 13.56
C GLY A 337 -2.44 -2.39 14.01
N ASN A 338 -1.64 -1.74 14.87
CA ASN A 338 -0.50 -2.34 15.58
C ASN A 338 0.46 -3.18 14.70
N GLY A 339 0.60 -2.81 13.42
CA GLY A 339 1.43 -3.52 12.42
C GLY A 339 0.75 -4.70 11.71
N LYS A 340 -0.53 -4.97 11.98
CA LYS A 340 -1.36 -6.03 11.37
C LYS A 340 -2.41 -5.52 10.38
N ALA A 341 -2.76 -4.24 10.41
CA ALA A 341 -3.52 -3.59 9.33
C ALA A 341 -2.67 -3.51 8.06
N LEU A 342 -3.21 -4.03 6.96
CA LEU A 342 -2.49 -4.17 5.70
C LEU A 342 -2.75 -3.03 4.72
N GLY A 343 -3.94 -2.43 4.73
CA GLY A 343 -4.37 -1.44 3.74
C GLY A 343 -5.75 -1.80 3.20
N ALA A 344 -6.01 -1.42 1.94
CA ALA A 344 -7.30 -1.64 1.31
C ALA A 344 -7.19 -1.90 -0.20
N PHE A 345 -8.30 -2.28 -0.82
CA PHE A 345 -8.49 -2.47 -2.26
C PHE A 345 -9.66 -1.60 -2.75
N TYR A 346 -9.44 -0.81 -3.79
CA TYR A 346 -10.51 -0.09 -4.49
C TYR A 346 -11.19 -1.02 -5.48
N TRP A 347 -12.50 -1.18 -5.39
CA TRP A 347 -13.27 -2.09 -6.24
C TRP A 347 -13.56 -1.42 -7.59
N GLU A 348 -13.15 -2.09 -8.68
CA GLU A 348 -13.40 -1.72 -10.08
C GLU A 348 -13.14 -0.24 -10.43
N PRO A 349 -11.89 0.26 -10.30
CA PRO A 349 -11.57 1.63 -10.65
C PRO A 349 -11.51 1.86 -12.17
N ALA A 350 -11.69 0.83 -13.00
CA ALA A 350 -11.44 0.90 -14.43
C ALA A 350 -12.60 0.36 -15.28
N TRP A 351 -13.71 -0.01 -14.65
CA TRP A 351 -14.87 -0.59 -15.31
C TRP A 351 -15.73 0.51 -15.95
N ILE A 352 -15.29 0.95 -17.11
CA ILE A 352 -15.82 2.08 -17.86
C ILE A 352 -16.68 1.59 -19.04
N PRO A 353 -17.44 2.48 -19.70
CA PRO A 353 -18.23 2.12 -20.87
C PRO A 353 -17.35 1.58 -22.00
N VAL A 354 -17.85 0.61 -22.78
CA VAL A 354 -17.18 0.22 -24.04
C VAL A 354 -17.26 1.38 -25.04
N LYS A 355 -18.42 2.03 -25.10
CA LYS A 355 -18.65 3.28 -25.80
C LYS A 355 -19.36 4.25 -24.86
N ALA A 356 -18.71 5.38 -24.58
CA ALA A 356 -19.23 6.42 -23.70
C ALA A 356 -20.54 7.02 -24.22
N GLY A 357 -21.40 7.44 -23.30
CA GLY A 357 -22.69 8.07 -23.57
C GLY A 357 -23.84 7.13 -23.23
N TRP A 358 -24.83 7.66 -22.51
CA TRP A 358 -26.02 6.89 -22.12
C TRP A 358 -26.87 6.45 -23.32
N ASP A 359 -26.73 7.13 -24.46
CA ASP A 359 -27.39 6.79 -25.73
C ASP A 359 -26.80 5.53 -26.40
N ASN A 360 -25.63 5.07 -25.94
CA ASN A 360 -24.94 3.88 -26.45
C ASN A 360 -25.31 2.59 -25.71
N TYR A 361 -26.37 2.62 -24.89
CA TYR A 361 -26.81 1.48 -24.07
C TYR A 361 -26.87 0.17 -24.85
N GLN A 362 -27.56 0.13 -26.00
CA GLN A 362 -27.70 -1.10 -26.77
C GLN A 362 -26.34 -1.62 -27.25
N TYR A 363 -25.45 -0.74 -27.71
CA TYR A 363 -24.10 -1.13 -28.10
C TYR A 363 -23.33 -1.72 -26.91
N ASN A 364 -23.40 -1.08 -25.75
CA ASN A 364 -22.71 -1.56 -24.54
C ASN A 364 -23.28 -2.91 -24.06
N ARG A 365 -24.59 -3.13 -24.18
CA ARG A 365 -25.22 -4.44 -23.92
C ARG A 365 -24.79 -5.52 -24.91
N ASP A 366 -24.72 -5.20 -26.20
CA ASP A 366 -24.26 -6.16 -27.22
C ASP A 366 -22.81 -6.56 -26.98
N MET A 367 -21.97 -5.62 -26.52
CA MET A 367 -20.60 -5.91 -26.10
C MET A 367 -20.56 -6.75 -24.81
N ASP A 368 -21.47 -6.53 -23.87
CA ASP A 368 -21.59 -7.37 -22.68
C ASP A 368 -22.00 -8.80 -23.02
N GLU A 369 -23.03 -9.00 -23.85
CA GLU A 369 -23.42 -10.35 -24.30
C GLU A 369 -22.28 -11.10 -24.98
N LYS A 370 -21.40 -10.39 -25.68
CA LYS A 370 -20.29 -10.98 -26.44
C LYS A 370 -19.02 -11.21 -25.62
N TYR A 371 -18.65 -10.26 -24.77
CA TYR A 371 -17.34 -10.22 -24.11
C TYR A 371 -17.43 -10.19 -22.57
N GLY A 372 -18.64 -10.03 -22.03
CA GLY A 372 -18.91 -9.95 -20.60
C GLY A 372 -18.50 -8.63 -19.96
N THR A 373 -18.55 -7.52 -20.71
CA THR A 373 -18.13 -6.18 -20.27
C THR A 373 -19.08 -5.50 -19.29
N GLY A 374 -20.27 -6.03 -19.06
CA GLY A 374 -21.28 -5.46 -18.18
C GLY A 374 -21.46 -6.30 -16.91
N TRP A 375 -22.31 -5.84 -15.99
CA TRP A 375 -22.45 -6.48 -14.68
C TRP A 375 -23.04 -7.89 -14.78
N ALA A 376 -23.92 -8.12 -15.76
CA ALA A 376 -24.50 -9.42 -16.09
C ALA A 376 -25.11 -9.41 -17.48
N THR A 377 -25.11 -10.58 -18.13
CA THR A 377 -25.88 -10.84 -19.36
C THR A 377 -27.21 -11.54 -19.04
N LYS A 378 -28.12 -11.58 -20.02
CA LYS A 378 -29.38 -12.36 -19.91
C LYS A 378 -29.16 -13.86 -19.64
N TYR A 379 -27.99 -14.40 -19.99
CA TYR A 379 -27.69 -15.83 -19.87
C TYR A 379 -27.44 -16.26 -18.40
N ALA A 380 -27.24 -15.30 -17.49
CA ALA A 380 -26.94 -15.57 -16.09
C ALA A 380 -28.18 -15.84 -15.22
N ALA A 381 -29.39 -15.49 -15.69
CA ALA A 381 -30.59 -15.54 -14.85
C ALA A 381 -30.93 -16.97 -14.41
N ASP A 382 -30.87 -17.93 -15.34
CA ASP A 382 -31.21 -19.32 -15.07
C ASP A 382 -30.24 -19.98 -14.08
N TYR A 383 -28.98 -19.52 -14.00
CA TYR A 383 -28.05 -19.99 -12.97
C TYR A 383 -28.58 -19.72 -11.55
N TYR A 384 -29.10 -18.53 -11.29
CA TYR A 384 -29.73 -18.21 -10.00
C TYR A 384 -31.04 -18.96 -9.81
N GLY A 385 -31.85 -19.09 -10.86
CA GLY A 385 -33.10 -19.87 -10.83
C GLY A 385 -32.87 -21.32 -10.41
N ASP A 386 -31.92 -21.99 -11.06
CA ASP A 386 -31.53 -23.37 -10.80
C ASP A 386 -30.93 -23.57 -9.40
N ALA A 387 -30.34 -22.52 -8.84
CA ALA A 387 -29.84 -22.46 -7.48
C ALA A 387 -30.90 -21.99 -6.46
N GLY A 388 -32.18 -21.87 -6.86
CA GLY A 388 -33.27 -21.53 -5.94
C GLY A 388 -33.32 -20.05 -5.51
N TYR A 389 -32.57 -19.16 -6.16
CA TYR A 389 -32.58 -17.73 -5.91
C TYR A 389 -33.55 -17.00 -6.85
N ALA A 390 -34.86 -17.29 -6.73
CA ALA A 390 -35.88 -16.75 -7.61
C ALA A 390 -35.86 -15.20 -7.73
N GLY A 391 -35.66 -14.49 -6.61
CA GLY A 391 -35.54 -13.03 -6.64
C GLY A 391 -34.32 -12.54 -7.41
N GLN A 392 -33.21 -13.27 -7.38
CA GLN A 392 -31.99 -12.92 -8.13
C GLN A 392 -32.13 -13.27 -9.61
N LYS A 393 -32.81 -14.37 -9.95
CA LYS A 393 -33.21 -14.65 -11.33
C LYS A 393 -33.99 -13.47 -11.91
N THR A 394 -35.06 -13.05 -11.23
CA THR A 394 -35.89 -11.92 -11.67
C THR A 394 -35.09 -10.63 -11.77
N ASN A 395 -34.17 -10.38 -10.84
CA ASN A 395 -33.28 -9.22 -10.88
C ASN A 395 -32.39 -9.22 -12.13
N VAL A 396 -31.72 -10.33 -12.44
CA VAL A 396 -30.91 -10.44 -13.66
C VAL A 396 -31.79 -10.29 -14.91
N ASP A 397 -32.91 -11.00 -15.00
CA ASP A 397 -33.84 -10.92 -16.15
C ASP A 397 -34.29 -9.49 -16.43
N SER A 398 -34.43 -8.67 -15.39
CA SER A 398 -34.96 -7.31 -15.48
C SER A 398 -33.88 -6.24 -15.71
N TYR A 399 -32.64 -6.47 -15.23
CA TYR A 399 -31.64 -5.41 -15.10
C TYR A 399 -30.28 -5.75 -15.70
N TRP A 400 -30.09 -6.92 -16.31
CA TRP A 400 -28.84 -7.28 -17.00
C TRP A 400 -28.46 -6.22 -18.07
N GLY A 401 -27.17 -5.94 -18.20
CA GLY A 401 -26.66 -4.90 -19.08
C GLY A 401 -25.24 -4.49 -18.75
N ALA A 402 -24.88 -3.26 -19.12
CA ALA A 402 -23.52 -2.70 -19.05
C ALA A 402 -22.99 -2.51 -17.60
N SER A 403 -21.97 -1.69 -17.40
CA SER A 403 -21.41 -1.44 -16.06
C SER A 403 -22.47 -0.80 -15.16
N SER A 404 -22.42 -1.07 -13.86
CA SER A 404 -23.24 -0.35 -12.87
C SER A 404 -22.38 0.50 -11.93
N TYR A 405 -21.13 0.73 -12.32
CA TYR A 405 -20.09 1.36 -11.51
C TYR A 405 -19.18 2.31 -12.30
N ASP A 406 -19.50 2.65 -13.55
CA ASP A 406 -18.71 3.56 -14.38
C ASP A 406 -18.49 4.91 -13.69
N ASN A 407 -19.49 5.41 -12.96
CA ASN A 407 -19.38 6.68 -12.23
C ASN A 407 -18.50 6.62 -10.96
N GLN A 408 -18.05 5.42 -10.59
CA GLN A 408 -17.10 5.17 -9.49
C GLN A 408 -15.71 4.80 -10.00
N ALA A 409 -15.47 4.76 -11.32
CA ALA A 409 -14.14 4.54 -11.85
C ALA A 409 -13.17 5.66 -11.42
N LEU A 410 -11.87 5.35 -11.49
CA LEU A 410 -10.74 6.29 -11.38
C LEU A 410 -10.19 6.68 -12.77
N PHE A 411 -10.93 6.34 -13.82
CA PHE A 411 -10.76 6.77 -15.20
C PHE A 411 -12.06 7.42 -15.67
N ASP A 412 -11.96 8.38 -16.57
CA ASP A 412 -13.14 8.91 -17.26
C ASP A 412 -13.70 7.88 -18.26
N PRO A 413 -14.90 8.11 -18.82
CA PRO A 413 -15.55 7.18 -19.76
C PRO A 413 -14.74 6.89 -21.04
N ASN A 414 -13.71 7.68 -21.32
CA ASN A 414 -12.83 7.54 -22.48
C ASN A 414 -11.48 6.93 -22.10
N GLY A 415 -11.32 6.40 -20.88
CA GLY A 415 -10.11 5.74 -20.40
C GLY A 415 -8.97 6.68 -20.00
N ASN A 416 -9.24 7.98 -19.80
CA ASN A 416 -8.22 8.90 -19.25
C ASN A 416 -8.21 8.81 -17.71
N PRO A 417 -7.03 8.68 -17.08
CA PRO A 417 -6.97 8.56 -15.62
C PRO A 417 -7.38 9.86 -14.94
N LEU A 418 -8.29 9.77 -13.96
CA LEU A 418 -8.66 10.88 -13.10
C LEU A 418 -7.51 11.20 -12.13
N GLN A 419 -7.48 12.43 -11.63
CA GLN A 419 -6.46 12.83 -10.64
C GLN A 419 -6.65 12.12 -9.29
N SER A 420 -7.85 11.64 -8.97
CA SER A 420 -8.13 10.81 -7.78
C SER A 420 -7.31 9.51 -7.74
N LEU A 421 -6.93 8.95 -8.89
CA LEU A 421 -6.03 7.81 -8.97
C LEU A 421 -4.63 8.12 -8.36
N LEU A 422 -4.16 9.37 -8.44
CA LEU A 422 -2.89 9.77 -7.82
C LEU A 422 -2.92 9.74 -6.29
N THR A 423 -4.10 9.57 -5.68
CA THR A 423 -4.24 9.50 -4.22
C THR A 423 -3.42 8.36 -3.65
N PHE A 424 -3.34 7.20 -4.32
CA PHE A 424 -2.51 6.07 -3.87
C PHE A 424 -1.05 6.46 -3.63
N LYS A 425 -0.45 7.21 -4.56
CA LYS A 425 0.92 7.72 -4.43
C LYS A 425 1.03 8.86 -3.43
N LYS A 426 0.11 9.82 -3.49
CA LYS A 426 0.19 11.06 -2.70
C LYS A 426 -0.09 10.82 -1.21
N MET A 427 -0.88 9.81 -0.85
CA MET A 427 -1.19 9.49 0.55
C MET A 427 0.00 8.90 1.33
N MET A 428 1.04 8.40 0.64
CA MET A 428 2.21 7.83 1.32
C MET A 428 3.02 8.90 2.08
N GLY A 429 3.30 8.62 3.36
CA GLY A 429 4.18 9.44 4.20
C GLY A 429 5.68 9.24 3.93
N LYS A 430 6.53 10.06 4.56
CA LYS A 430 8.01 9.90 4.50
C LYS A 430 8.44 8.79 5.46
N SER A 431 9.21 7.80 4.99
CA SER A 431 9.62 6.65 5.80
C SER A 431 11.14 6.43 5.77
N VAL A 432 11.73 5.98 6.90
CA VAL A 432 13.13 5.52 6.94
C VAL A 432 13.19 4.10 6.35
N THR A 433 13.83 3.96 5.19
CA THR A 433 13.92 2.68 4.45
C THR A 433 15.09 1.81 4.89
N LYS A 434 16.15 2.41 5.45
CA LYS A 434 17.31 1.69 5.99
C LYS A 434 18.08 2.56 6.97
N GLN A 435 18.26 2.08 8.20
CA GLN A 435 19.15 2.71 9.17
C GLN A 435 20.51 2.01 9.11
N ALA A 436 21.49 2.64 8.48
CA ALA A 436 22.83 2.09 8.42
C ALA A 436 23.65 2.61 9.61
N GLY A 437 24.36 1.70 10.31
CA GLY A 437 24.88 1.83 11.67
C GLY A 437 25.78 3.03 12.00
N LYS A 438 26.25 3.05 13.26
CA LYS A 438 27.04 4.14 13.88
C LYS A 438 28.19 4.57 12.96
N LEU A 439 28.17 5.83 12.55
CA LEU A 439 29.33 6.51 11.97
C LEU A 439 29.99 7.32 13.09
N SER A 440 31.28 7.61 12.99
CA SER A 440 31.94 8.61 13.84
C SER A 440 32.92 9.40 13.01
N ASN A 441 32.38 10.09 12.00
CA ASN A 441 33.15 10.84 11.01
C ASN A 441 32.87 12.34 11.16
N TYR A 442 33.87 13.16 10.87
CA TYR A 442 33.69 14.59 10.75
C TYR A 442 33.39 14.97 9.31
N TYR A 443 32.47 15.91 9.14
CA TYR A 443 32.07 16.45 7.84
C TYR A 443 32.12 17.98 7.88
N LYS A 444 32.44 18.62 6.76
CA LYS A 444 32.29 20.06 6.55
C LYS A 444 31.02 20.34 5.76
N VAL A 445 30.35 21.46 6.03
CA VAL A 445 29.31 21.99 5.15
C VAL A 445 29.92 22.30 3.78
N SER A 446 29.41 21.65 2.73
CA SER A 446 29.74 21.95 1.33
C SER A 446 28.74 22.90 0.67
N LYS A 447 27.49 22.93 1.16
CA LYS A 447 26.43 23.86 0.71
C LYS A 447 25.79 24.55 1.92
N THR A 448 26.01 25.85 2.06
CA THR A 448 25.57 26.65 3.22
C THR A 448 24.08 26.98 3.24
N SER A 449 23.40 26.90 2.08
CA SER A 449 21.94 27.09 1.95
C SER A 449 21.12 25.95 2.57
N GLY A 450 21.77 24.84 2.94
CA GLY A 450 21.12 23.70 3.56
C GLY A 450 20.59 23.99 4.97
N LYS A 451 19.68 23.12 5.41
CA LYS A 451 19.09 23.12 6.75
C LYS A 451 19.24 21.74 7.39
N ALA A 452 19.29 21.72 8.72
CA ALA A 452 19.17 20.51 9.51
C ALA A 452 17.74 20.39 10.04
N TYR A 453 17.26 19.15 10.22
CA TYR A 453 15.88 18.87 10.60
C TYR A 453 15.80 17.83 11.72
N ASN A 454 14.83 17.99 12.61
CA ASN A 454 14.41 16.94 13.52
C ASN A 454 13.35 16.07 12.82
N MET A 455 13.42 14.76 13.06
CA MET A 455 12.39 13.82 12.62
C MET A 455 11.36 13.73 13.73
N ASN A 456 10.16 14.26 13.49
CA ASN A 456 9.06 14.21 14.45
C ASN A 456 8.07 13.13 14.03
N GLY A 457 7.94 12.08 14.84
CA GLY A 457 7.09 10.91 14.57
C GLY A 457 7.87 9.60 14.46
N PRO A 458 7.17 8.47 14.24
CA PRO A 458 7.78 7.15 14.11
C PRO A 458 8.63 7.03 12.82
N LYS A 459 9.59 6.09 12.80
CA LYS A 459 10.49 5.86 11.65
C LYS A 459 9.74 5.56 10.34
N THR A 460 8.58 4.96 10.44
CA THR A 460 7.72 4.60 9.31
C THR A 460 6.95 5.78 8.75
N ASN A 461 6.79 6.87 9.52
CA ASN A 461 6.12 8.07 9.05
C ASN A 461 6.42 9.29 9.93
N PHE A 462 7.39 10.11 9.54
CA PHE A 462 7.78 11.30 10.30
C PHE A 462 7.75 12.56 9.43
N THR A 463 7.59 13.71 10.07
CA THR A 463 7.75 15.02 9.44
C THR A 463 9.13 15.60 9.76
N PHE A 464 9.64 16.44 8.86
CA PHE A 464 10.86 17.20 9.11
C PHE A 464 10.49 18.56 9.73
N LYS A 465 10.79 18.74 11.02
CA LYS A 465 10.76 20.07 11.65
C LYS A 465 12.14 20.70 11.52
N LYS A 466 12.23 21.95 11.06
CA LYS A 466 13.52 22.67 10.97
C LYS A 466 14.18 22.69 12.35
N SER A 467 15.45 22.30 12.41
CA SER A 467 16.27 22.35 13.63
C SER A 467 17.15 23.62 13.59
N PHE A 468 18.03 23.75 12.61
CA PHE A 468 18.86 24.95 12.42
C PHE A 468 19.30 25.11 10.95
N ASP A 469 19.69 26.32 10.55
CA ASP A 469 20.30 26.57 9.24
C ASP A 469 21.78 26.21 9.26
N LEU A 470 22.30 25.54 8.22
CA LEU A 470 23.73 25.15 8.22
C LEU A 470 24.67 26.35 8.23
N LYS A 471 24.23 27.51 7.73
CA LYS A 471 24.98 28.77 7.76
C LYS A 471 25.22 29.32 9.17
N SER A 472 24.39 28.98 10.16
CA SER A 472 24.51 29.52 11.53
C SER A 472 25.61 28.82 12.35
N VAL A 473 26.18 27.72 11.86
CA VAL A 473 27.19 26.97 12.60
C VAL A 473 28.58 27.56 12.37
N LYS A 474 29.11 28.26 13.39
CA LYS A 474 30.39 29.00 13.39
C LYS A 474 31.55 28.28 12.70
N ASN A 475 31.76 27.00 13.00
CA ASN A 475 32.90 26.25 12.46
C ASN A 475 32.56 25.47 11.16
N LYS A 476 31.28 25.42 10.74
CA LYS A 476 30.80 24.66 9.58
C LYS A 476 31.23 23.18 9.58
N TYR A 477 31.52 22.60 10.74
CA TYR A 477 31.92 21.21 10.93
C TYR A 477 30.91 20.46 11.78
N PHE A 478 30.65 19.21 11.42
CA PHE A 478 29.75 18.32 12.15
C PHE A 478 30.40 16.98 12.42
N LYS A 479 30.14 16.43 13.60
CA LYS A 479 30.28 14.99 13.82
C LYS A 479 29.01 14.32 13.30
N VAL A 480 29.16 13.35 12.40
CA VAL A 480 28.06 12.47 11.97
C VAL A 480 28.11 11.19 12.78
N ASP A 481 27.03 10.92 13.52
CA ASP A 481 26.92 9.74 14.40
C ASP A 481 25.95 8.66 13.87
N LYS A 482 24.97 9.05 13.04
CA LYS A 482 24.01 8.13 12.41
C LYS A 482 23.79 8.48 10.94
N ARG A 483 23.34 7.50 10.15
CA ARG A 483 22.81 7.73 8.81
C ARG A 483 21.50 6.96 8.60
N ALA A 484 20.63 7.51 7.76
CA ALA A 484 19.34 6.93 7.42
C ALA A 484 19.05 7.18 5.94
N TYR A 485 18.57 6.16 5.26
CA TYR A 485 17.93 6.30 3.96
C TYR A 485 16.45 6.62 4.20
N ILE A 486 15.96 7.70 3.62
CA ILE A 486 14.61 8.22 3.81
C ILE A 486 13.92 8.20 2.45
N ALA A 487 12.89 7.37 2.30
CA ALA A 487 11.92 7.52 1.25
C ALA A 487 11.10 8.78 1.51
N ARG A 488 11.07 9.68 0.53
CA ARG A 488 10.17 10.83 0.54
C ARG A 488 8.85 10.48 -0.14
N THR A 489 7.85 11.34 0.04
CA THR A 489 6.50 11.23 -0.56
C THR A 489 6.51 11.12 -2.08
N ASN A 490 7.60 11.53 -2.75
CA ASN A 490 7.79 11.37 -4.19
C ASN A 490 8.37 10.00 -4.60
N GLY A 491 8.37 9.01 -3.71
CA GLY A 491 8.92 7.66 -3.93
C GLY A 491 10.46 7.58 -3.93
N LYS A 492 11.18 8.71 -4.04
CA LYS A 492 12.64 8.72 -4.10
C LYS A 492 13.24 8.55 -2.71
N THR A 493 14.30 7.76 -2.62
CA THR A 493 15.06 7.53 -1.39
C THR A 493 16.30 8.43 -1.33
N TYR A 494 16.52 9.08 -0.20
CA TYR A 494 17.62 10.01 0.02
C TYR A 494 18.40 9.67 1.29
N LEU A 495 19.73 9.76 1.22
CA LEU A 495 20.59 9.53 2.38
C LEU A 495 20.71 10.79 3.24
N TYR A 496 20.43 10.66 4.53
CA TYR A 496 20.59 11.70 5.54
C TYR A 496 21.61 11.29 6.59
N TYR A 497 22.35 12.27 7.06
CA TYR A 497 23.29 12.15 8.16
C TYR A 497 22.74 12.88 9.38
N HIS A 498 22.73 12.20 10.52
CA HIS A 498 22.50 12.86 11.80
C HIS A 498 23.80 13.54 12.22
N VAL A 499 23.75 14.86 12.41
CA VAL A 499 24.89 15.73 12.70
C VAL A 499 24.83 16.24 14.14
N LYS A 500 26.01 16.46 14.73
CA LYS A 500 26.21 17.11 16.03
C LYS A 500 27.34 18.13 15.96
N SER A 501 27.09 19.35 16.44
CA SER A 501 28.10 20.41 16.64
C SER A 501 27.70 21.32 17.81
N GLY A 502 28.25 21.09 19.00
CA GLY A 502 27.81 21.78 20.21
C GLY A 502 26.35 21.43 20.53
N LYS A 503 25.50 22.45 20.73
CA LYS A 503 24.05 22.29 20.94
C LYS A 503 23.28 21.98 19.63
N ASN A 504 23.89 22.18 18.47
CA ASN A 504 23.23 21.97 17.17
C ASN A 504 23.21 20.47 16.83
N THR A 505 22.01 19.89 16.77
CA THR A 505 21.77 18.48 16.41
C THR A 505 20.62 18.36 15.41
N GLY A 506 20.70 17.43 14.47
CA GLY A 506 19.63 17.20 13.49
C GLY A 506 20.06 16.36 12.29
N TRP A 507 19.14 16.10 11.39
CA TRP A 507 19.37 15.36 10.15
C TRP A 507 19.60 16.30 8.98
N VAL A 508 20.67 16.05 8.24
CA VAL A 508 21.10 16.84 7.08
C VAL A 508 21.22 15.93 5.87
N TRP A 509 20.73 16.39 4.72
CA TRP A 509 20.90 15.66 3.47
C TRP A 509 22.40 15.51 3.14
N HIS A 510 22.85 14.29 2.86
CA HIS A 510 24.28 13.99 2.77
C HIS A 510 25.04 14.85 1.75
N LYS A 511 24.40 15.30 0.65
CA LYS A 511 25.04 16.13 -0.38
C LYS A 511 25.45 17.52 0.11
N TYR A 512 24.92 17.97 1.24
CA TYR A 512 25.32 19.25 1.88
C TYR A 512 26.56 19.11 2.76
N LEU A 513 27.10 17.90 2.87
CA LEU A 513 28.21 17.56 3.73
C LEU A 513 29.32 16.90 2.91
N LYS A 514 30.56 17.38 3.07
CA LYS A 514 31.76 16.75 2.54
C LYS A 514 32.50 16.04 3.66
N ARG A 515 32.80 14.76 3.48
CA ARG A 515 33.55 13.97 4.48
C ARG A 515 34.94 14.56 4.66
N LEU A 516 35.39 14.64 5.91
CA LEU A 516 36.74 15.06 6.26
C LEU A 516 37.53 13.88 6.77
N ASP A 517 38.60 13.55 6.05
CA ASP A 517 39.46 12.41 6.34
C ASP A 517 40.71 12.89 7.10
N ASN A 518 41.18 12.10 8.07
CA ASN A 518 42.48 12.35 8.72
C ASN A 518 43.60 11.73 7.86
N LYS A 519 44.75 12.41 7.80
CA LYS A 519 45.90 11.97 7.02
C LYS A 519 47.14 11.88 7.90
N VAL A 520 47.86 10.77 7.83
CA VAL A 520 49.23 10.67 8.32
C VAL A 520 50.10 11.39 7.30
N THR A 521 50.74 12.49 7.72
CA THR A 521 51.63 13.27 6.85
C THR A 521 53.10 12.92 7.06
N LYS A 522 53.45 12.31 8.20
CA LYS A 522 54.80 11.83 8.49
C LYS A 522 54.71 10.66 9.47
N ARG A 523 55.53 9.64 9.25
CA ARG A 523 55.66 8.45 10.10
C ARG A 523 57.13 8.15 10.30
N SER A 524 57.54 7.85 11.53
CA SER A 524 58.92 7.49 11.85
C SER A 524 58.97 6.56 13.06
N ASN A 525 59.71 5.46 12.93
CA ASN A 525 60.13 4.65 14.07
C ASN A 525 61.10 5.47 14.93
N VAL A 526 61.06 5.28 16.26
CA VAL A 526 61.90 6.02 17.20
C VAL A 526 62.49 5.06 18.22
N LYS A 527 63.71 5.37 18.71
CA LYS A 527 64.33 4.60 19.80
C LYS A 527 63.36 4.50 20.98
N ALA A 528 63.23 3.29 21.53
CA ALA A 528 62.36 2.99 22.66
C ALA A 528 62.69 3.92 23.83
N LYS A 529 61.68 4.66 24.30
CA LYS A 529 61.81 5.55 25.45
C LYS A 529 60.57 5.46 26.31
N THR A 530 60.76 5.49 27.62
CA THR A 530 59.68 5.40 28.61
C THR A 530 59.06 6.77 28.85
N TYR A 531 57.73 6.80 29.01
CA TYR A 531 56.92 7.97 29.27
C TYR A 531 55.86 7.65 30.34
N ARG A 532 55.39 8.68 31.05
CA ARG A 532 54.27 8.60 31.99
C ARG A 532 53.14 9.53 31.58
N VAL A 533 51.91 9.21 32.02
CA VAL A 533 50.71 10.02 31.75
C VAL A 533 50.77 11.33 32.53
N ILE A 534 50.65 12.45 31.83
CA ILE A 534 50.51 13.78 32.43
C ILE A 534 49.15 13.89 33.14
N ASN A 535 49.13 14.54 34.31
CA ASN A 535 47.96 14.74 35.16
C ASN A 535 47.33 13.47 35.74
N GLY A 536 47.99 12.30 35.62
CA GLY A 536 47.58 11.05 36.27
C GLY A 536 46.08 10.74 36.12
N LYS A 537 45.37 10.57 37.25
CA LYS A 537 43.92 10.29 37.29
C LYS A 537 43.06 11.42 36.71
N LYS A 538 43.58 12.64 36.62
CA LYS A 538 42.91 13.80 36.00
C LYS A 538 43.16 13.90 34.48
N SER A 539 43.90 12.96 33.88
CA SER A 539 44.18 12.98 32.44
C SER A 539 42.90 12.86 31.61
N LYS A 540 42.74 13.75 30.62
CA LYS A 540 41.67 13.69 29.62
C LYS A 540 42.08 12.87 28.37
N GLY A 541 43.29 12.32 28.37
CA GLY A 541 43.87 11.62 27.23
C GLY A 541 43.35 10.19 27.05
N SER A 542 43.55 9.65 25.86
CA SER A 542 43.28 8.25 25.53
C SER A 542 44.30 7.75 24.52
N THR A 543 44.51 6.43 24.47
CA THR A 543 45.17 5.76 23.36
C THR A 543 44.15 5.43 22.28
N TYR A 544 44.62 5.34 21.03
CA TYR A 544 43.79 5.11 19.86
C TYR A 544 44.46 4.15 18.87
N ALA A 545 43.67 3.27 18.24
CA ALA A 545 44.05 2.60 17.01
C ALA A 545 43.70 3.49 15.80
N PHE A 546 44.58 3.54 14.79
CA PHE A 546 44.31 4.21 13.52
C PHE A 546 43.70 3.19 12.56
N LYS A 547 42.37 3.20 12.42
CA LYS A 547 41.66 2.25 11.54
C LYS A 547 41.45 2.89 10.16
N GLY A 548 42.05 2.31 9.12
CA GLY A 548 42.02 2.81 7.75
C GLY A 548 43.43 2.96 7.16
N SER A 549 43.55 3.67 6.04
CA SER A 549 44.82 3.91 5.36
C SER A 549 45.52 5.17 5.88
N SER A 550 46.82 5.32 5.61
CA SER A 550 47.57 6.54 5.96
C SER A 550 46.97 7.83 5.36
N LYS A 551 46.34 7.73 4.19
CA LYS A 551 45.68 8.86 3.51
C LYS A 551 44.23 9.07 3.98
N ASN A 552 43.66 8.13 4.74
CA ASN A 552 42.30 8.19 5.25
C ASN A 552 42.08 7.17 6.39
N PHE A 553 42.12 7.66 7.64
CA PHE A 553 41.88 6.82 8.82
C PHE A 553 41.05 7.51 9.91
N GLN A 554 40.57 6.68 10.84
CA GLN A 554 39.83 7.08 12.03
C GLN A 554 40.59 6.75 13.32
N PHE A 555 40.42 7.59 14.33
CA PHE A 555 40.83 7.31 15.70
C PHE A 555 39.78 6.42 16.38
N VAL A 556 40.13 5.16 16.63
CA VAL A 556 39.31 4.24 17.44
C VAL A 556 39.92 4.22 18.84
N LYS A 557 39.20 4.70 19.85
CA LYS A 557 39.72 4.71 21.23
C LYS A 557 39.98 3.28 21.69
N THR A 558 41.16 3.02 22.24
CA THR A 558 41.52 1.72 22.83
C THR A 558 41.47 1.78 24.35
N HIS A 559 42.10 2.77 24.99
CA HIS A 559 42.11 2.89 26.46
C HIS A 559 42.03 4.35 26.95
N ASN A 560 41.42 4.58 28.12
CA ASN A 560 41.44 5.89 28.79
C ASN A 560 42.69 6.01 29.69
N LEU A 561 43.52 7.03 29.49
CA LEU A 561 44.80 7.16 30.22
C LEU A 561 44.62 7.39 31.73
N LYS A 562 43.51 7.99 32.16
CA LYS A 562 43.20 8.20 33.59
C LYS A 562 43.15 6.91 34.41
N ASN A 563 42.90 5.77 33.75
CA ASN A 563 42.87 4.45 34.38
C ASN A 563 44.29 3.86 34.58
N TYR A 564 45.31 4.49 33.99
CA TYR A 564 46.70 4.04 33.99
C TYR A 564 47.66 5.14 34.46
N PRO A 565 47.38 5.80 35.61
CA PRO A 565 48.10 7.02 36.03
C PRO A 565 49.56 6.75 36.44
N LYS A 566 49.87 5.52 36.87
CA LYS A 566 51.20 5.07 37.30
C LYS A 566 51.90 4.20 36.25
N THR A 567 51.27 3.95 35.10
CA THR A 567 51.81 3.05 34.09
C THR A 567 52.91 3.74 33.28
N HIS A 568 54.03 3.04 33.14
CA HIS A 568 55.11 3.41 32.23
C HIS A 568 54.80 2.90 30.83
N PHE A 569 54.79 3.82 29.88
CA PHE A 569 54.51 3.56 28.48
C PHE A 569 55.79 3.65 27.67
N VAL A 570 56.12 2.58 26.95
CA VAL A 570 57.24 2.56 26.01
C VAL A 570 56.77 3.13 24.68
N LYS A 571 57.41 4.20 24.22
CA LYS A 571 57.19 4.80 22.91
C LYS A 571 58.10 4.16 21.86
N THR A 572 57.52 3.64 20.78
CA THR A 572 58.26 3.02 19.66
C THR A 572 58.06 3.73 18.33
N GLU A 573 57.03 4.56 18.21
CA GLU A 573 56.72 5.26 16.95
C GLU A 573 56.28 6.71 17.18
N LYS A 574 56.53 7.57 16.18
CA LYS A 574 56.02 8.94 16.11
C LYS A 574 55.30 9.16 14.77
N VAL A 575 54.08 9.68 14.84
CA VAL A 575 53.23 9.96 13.68
C VAL A 575 52.73 11.40 13.72
N THR A 576 52.86 12.13 12.62
CA THR A 576 52.22 13.43 12.44
C THR A 576 50.92 13.24 11.67
N VAL A 577 49.81 13.66 12.27
CA VAL A 577 48.47 13.55 11.72
C VAL A 577 47.95 14.95 11.36
N LYS A 578 47.67 15.20 10.09
CA LYS A 578 46.81 16.30 9.67
C LYS A 578 45.36 15.89 9.90
N LYS A 579 44.71 16.53 10.88
CA LYS A 579 43.31 16.25 11.20
C LYS A 579 42.37 16.97 10.25
N TYR A 580 41.08 16.63 10.37
CA TYR A 580 39.96 17.23 9.63
C TYR A 580 39.92 18.78 9.63
N ASN A 581 40.49 19.43 10.65
CA ASN A 581 40.57 20.90 10.76
C ASN A 581 41.80 21.51 10.06
N GLY A 582 42.57 20.71 9.31
CA GLY A 582 43.79 21.14 8.63
C GLY A 582 45.03 21.25 9.52
N LYS A 583 44.87 21.22 10.85
CA LYS A 583 45.99 21.32 11.81
C LYS A 583 46.73 19.98 11.91
N LYS A 584 48.05 20.06 12.13
CA LYS A 584 48.93 18.91 12.32
C LYS A 584 49.09 18.64 13.83
N TYR A 585 49.02 17.38 14.21
CA TYR A 585 49.17 16.91 15.59
C TYR A 585 50.13 15.74 15.63
N VAL A 586 50.98 15.68 16.65
CA VAL A 586 51.90 14.56 16.83
C VAL A 586 51.28 13.51 17.76
N TYR A 587 51.39 12.25 17.35
CA TYR A 587 50.97 11.09 18.11
C TYR A 587 52.15 10.16 18.31
N TYR A 588 52.24 9.58 19.50
CA TYR A 588 53.20 8.54 19.84
C TYR A 588 52.48 7.20 19.86
N TYR A 589 53.01 6.20 19.16
CA TYR A 589 52.59 4.84 19.45
C TYR A 589 53.26 4.40 20.74
N VAL A 590 52.45 3.97 21.70
CA VAL A 590 52.92 3.50 22.99
C VAL A 590 52.31 2.16 23.36
N HIS A 591 53.02 1.42 24.20
CA HIS A 591 52.53 0.21 24.85
C HIS A 591 53.01 0.13 26.30
N SER A 592 52.22 -0.50 27.18
CA SER A 592 52.69 -0.88 28.51
C SER A 592 53.72 -2.02 28.42
N THR A 593 54.53 -2.21 29.47
CA THR A 593 55.54 -3.29 29.53
C THR A 593 54.95 -4.67 29.26
N ASN A 594 53.74 -4.93 29.77
CA ASN A 594 53.00 -6.18 29.54
C ASN A 594 52.15 -6.19 28.27
N ASN A 595 52.27 -5.18 27.40
CA ASN A 595 51.52 -5.01 26.15
C ASN A 595 49.98 -4.99 26.24
N LYS A 596 49.39 -4.98 27.45
CA LYS A 596 47.93 -4.97 27.65
C LYS A 596 47.29 -3.62 27.31
N VAL A 597 48.05 -2.53 27.34
CA VAL A 597 47.56 -1.19 27.02
C VAL A 597 48.42 -0.60 25.91
N LYS A 598 47.87 -0.47 24.70
CA LYS A 598 48.62 0.05 23.54
C LYS A 598 47.80 0.93 22.60
N GLY A 599 48.51 1.74 21.82
CA GLY A 599 47.95 2.57 20.76
C GLY A 599 48.62 3.93 20.63
N TYR A 600 48.12 4.73 19.68
CA TYR A 600 48.55 6.10 19.46
C TYR A 600 47.95 7.05 20.48
N VAL A 601 48.80 7.85 21.12
CA VAL A 601 48.40 8.88 22.08
C VAL A 601 48.97 10.23 21.65
N TRP A 602 48.19 11.30 21.82
CA TRP A 602 48.69 12.65 21.51
C TRP A 602 49.85 12.99 22.45
N HIS A 603 50.97 13.49 21.89
CA HIS A 603 52.21 13.67 22.63
C HIS A 603 52.06 14.51 23.91
N GLY A 604 51.15 15.50 23.92
CA GLY A 604 50.92 16.38 25.06
C GLY A 604 50.23 15.73 26.26
N TYR A 605 49.84 14.45 26.18
CA TYR A 605 49.38 13.69 27.35
C TYR A 605 50.48 12.85 28.01
N LEU A 606 51.70 12.89 27.49
CA LEU A 606 52.83 12.13 28.00
C LEU A 606 53.99 13.04 28.35
N LYS A 607 54.62 12.80 29.50
CA LYS A 607 55.93 13.36 29.84
C LYS A 607 56.95 12.24 29.93
N ARG A 608 58.20 12.56 29.59
CA ARG A 608 59.30 11.62 29.72
C ARG A 608 59.55 11.32 31.20
#